data_AF-A0A0J1HAG0-F1
#
_entry.id   AF-A0A0J1HAG0-F1
#
_cell.length_a   1.000
_cell.length_b   1.000
_cell.length_c   1.000
_cell.angle_alpha   90.00
_cell.angle_beta   90.00
_cell.angle_gamma   90.00
#
_symmetry.space_group_name_H-M   'P 1'
#
loop_
_entity.id
_entity.type
_entity.pdbx_description
1 polymer ?
#
loop_
_entity_poly.entity_id
_entity_poly.type
_entity_poly.pdbx_seq_one_letter_code
_entity_poly.pdbx_strand_id
1 'polypeptide(L)' 'MATTFQTKHGVITVGKPYYLFPLGQVVDLKLIRHENQENGWGVSKPYPVSTELTSDLLNDFADQASKLL' A
#
# COMPACT_ATOMS: atom_id res chain seq x y z
N MET A 1 -2.05 0.90 15.29
CA MET A 1 -2.45 2.03 14.42
C MET A 1 -1.99 1.67 13.02
N ALA A 2 -2.80 1.87 11.98
CA ALA A 2 -2.36 1.67 10.60
C ALA A 2 -1.46 2.87 10.23
N THR A 3 -0.25 2.61 9.76
CA THR A 3 0.64 3.67 9.29
C THR A 3 0.12 4.17 7.95
N THR A 4 -0.06 5.47 7.81
CA THR A 4 -0.56 6.08 6.58
C THR A 4 0.49 7.04 6.01
N PHE A 5 0.60 7.05 4.68
CA PHE A 5 1.53 7.89 3.94
C PHE A 5 0.77 8.65 2.86
N GLN A 6 0.97 9.97 2.81
CA GLN A 6 0.38 10.81 1.78
C GLN A 6 1.29 10.80 0.54
N THR A 7 0.69 10.63 -0.63
CA THR A 7 1.39 10.66 -1.92
C THR A 7 0.64 11.54 -2.90
N LYS A 8 1.29 11.90 -4.02
CA LYS A 8 0.65 12.65 -5.12
C LYS A 8 -0.62 11.98 -5.67
N HIS A 9 -0.76 10.66 -5.53
CA HIS A 9 -1.87 9.90 -6.09
C HIS A 9 -2.98 9.61 -5.08
N GLY A 10 -2.72 9.76 -3.78
CA GLY A 10 -3.64 9.34 -2.73
C GLY A 10 -2.95 8.96 -1.44
N VAL A 11 -3.69 8.27 -0.59
CA VAL A 11 -3.20 7.77 0.70
C VAL A 11 -2.78 6.34 0.54
N ILE A 12 -1.56 6.02 0.95
CA ILE A 12 -1.14 4.64 1.18
C ILE A 12 -1.41 4.29 2.64
N THR A 13 -2.04 3.15 2.88
CA THR A 13 -2.19 2.58 4.22
C THR A 13 -1.41 1.27 4.32
N VAL A 14 -0.66 1.12 5.41
CA VAL A 14 0.02 -0.13 5.76
C VAL A 14 -0.87 -0.94 6.69
N GLY A 15 -1.26 -2.12 6.21
CA GLY A 15 -2.03 -3.10 6.96
C GLY A 15 -1.23 -3.76 8.08
N LYS A 16 -1.92 -4.54 8.91
CA LYS A 16 -1.25 -5.38 9.91
C LYS A 16 -0.49 -6.52 9.22
N PRO A 17 0.64 -6.98 9.77
CA PRO A 17 1.30 -8.17 9.26
C PRO A 17 0.38 -9.39 9.28
N TYR A 18 0.45 -10.22 8.24
CA TYR A 18 -0.24 -11.50 8.15
C TYR A 18 0.63 -12.52 7.41
N TYR A 19 0.29 -13.80 7.54
CA TYR A 19 1.02 -14.86 6.86
C TYR A 19 0.40 -15.13 5.48
N LEU A 20 1.23 -15.13 4.44
CA LEU A 20 0.86 -15.42 3.06
C LEU A 20 1.77 -16.52 2.51
N PHE A 21 1.25 -17.70 2.27
CA PHE A 21 2.01 -18.80 1.67
C PHE A 21 2.19 -18.57 0.15
N PRO A 22 3.38 -18.76 -0.45
CA PRO A 22 4.65 -19.23 0.16
C PRO A 22 5.58 -18.10 0.66
N LEU A 23 5.16 -16.84 0.59
CA LEU A 23 5.98 -15.65 0.88
C LEU A 23 6.34 -15.45 2.36
N GLY A 24 5.62 -16.07 3.29
CA GLY A 24 5.83 -15.93 4.73
C GLY A 24 5.07 -14.73 5.32
N GLN A 25 5.67 -14.00 6.26
CA GLN A 25 5.05 -12.81 6.85
C GLN A 25 5.14 -11.61 5.90
N VAL A 26 3.98 -11.00 5.63
CA VAL A 26 3.84 -9.83 4.75
C VAL A 26 3.01 -8.75 5.42
N VAL A 27 3.14 -7.51 4.97
CA VAL A 27 2.22 -6.40 5.22
C VAL A 27 1.54 -6.02 3.92
N ASP A 28 0.29 -5.60 3.99
CA ASP A 28 -0.43 -5.11 2.82
C ASP A 28 -0.25 -3.61 2.66
N LEU A 29 0.22 -3.16 1.50
CA LEU A 29 0.20 -1.75 1.13
C LEU A 29 -1.02 -1.51 0.27
N LYS A 30 -1.90 -0.60 0.68
CA LYS A 30 -3.09 -0.22 -0.07
C LYS A 30 -3.03 1.24 -0.46
N LEU A 31 -3.09 1.54 -1.76
CA LEU A 31 -3.30 2.90 -2.27
C LEU A 31 -4.80 3.15 -2.43
N ILE A 32 -5.29 4.20 -1.80
CA ILE A 32 -6.64 4.75 -2.03
C ILE A 32 -6.46 6.14 -2.65
N ARG A 33 -6.94 6.32 -3.89
CA ARG A 33 -6.94 7.65 -4.54
C ARG A 33 -7.85 8.62 -3.80
N HIS A 34 -7.55 9.91 -3.90
CA HIS A 34 -8.36 10.98 -3.30
C HIS A 34 -9.84 10.88 -3.69
N GLU A 35 -10.13 10.63 -4.96
CA GLU A 35 -11.49 10.46 -5.49
C GLU A 35 -12.25 9.24 -4.93
N ASN A 36 -11.52 8.22 -4.45
CA ASN A 36 -12.09 6.96 -3.97
C ASN A 36 -12.07 6.85 -2.44
N GLN A 37 -11.73 7.92 -1.72
CA GLN A 37 -11.67 7.90 -0.26
C GLN A 37 -13.01 7.58 0.39
N GLU A 38 -14.13 8.07 -0.16
CA GLU A 38 -15.47 7.80 0.39
C GLU A 38 -15.90 6.33 0.23
N ASN A 39 -15.52 5.70 -0.88
CA ASN A 39 -15.89 4.32 -1.19
C ASN A 39 -14.85 3.28 -0.74
N GLY A 40 -13.65 3.73 -0.33
CA GLY A 40 -12.55 2.88 0.12
C GLY A 40 -11.93 1.99 -0.96
N TRP A 41 -12.22 2.27 -2.24
CA TRP A 41 -11.73 1.50 -3.39
C TRP A 41 -10.28 1.87 -3.70
N GLY A 42 -9.46 0.86 -3.98
CA GLY A 42 -8.02 1.06 -4.13
C GLY A 42 -7.31 -0.21 -4.52
N VAL A 43 -6.01 -0.09 -4.78
CA VAL A 43 -5.14 -1.22 -5.14
C VAL A 43 -4.34 -1.62 -3.92
N SER A 44 -4.36 -2.90 -3.60
CA SER A 44 -3.54 -3.48 -2.55
C SER A 44 -2.46 -4.41 -3.11
N LYS A 45 -1.32 -4.46 -2.43
CA LYS A 45 -0.21 -5.34 -2.78
C LYS A 45 0.55 -5.75 -1.51
N PRO A 46 0.78 -7.06 -1.31
CA PRO A 46 1.57 -7.53 -0.18
C PRO A 46 3.07 -7.30 -0.39
N TYR A 47 3.75 -6.90 0.67
CA TYR A 47 5.21 -6.77 0.74
C TYR A 47 5.75 -7.58 1.93
N PRO A 48 6.89 -8.27 1.80
CA PRO A 48 7.53 -8.95 2.93
C PRO A 48 7.79 -7.99 4.09
N VAL A 49 7.56 -8.43 5.33
CA VAL A 49 7.85 -7.62 6.54
C VAL A 49 9.31 -7.22 6.67
N SER A 50 10.21 -7.97 6.04
CA SER A 50 11.65 -7.67 5.97
C SER A 50 11.99 -6.54 5.00
N THR A 51 11.01 -6.04 4.23
CA THR A 51 11.21 -4.96 3.26
C THR A 51 11.15 -3.62 3.98
N GLU A 52 12.17 -2.79 3.83
CA GLU A 52 12.12 -1.41 4.30
C GLU A 52 11.17 -0.59 3.44
N LEU A 53 10.11 -0.05 4.06
CA LEU A 53 9.14 0.82 3.40
C LEU A 53 9.70 2.24 3.28
N THR A 54 10.64 2.42 2.35
CA THR A 54 11.23 3.73 2.06
C THR A 54 10.24 4.63 1.29
N SER A 55 10.45 5.95 1.36
CA SER A 55 9.64 6.90 0.60
C SER A 55 9.67 6.64 -0.91
N ASP A 56 10.81 6.22 -1.45
CA ASP A 56 10.94 5.88 -2.88
C ASP A 56 10.09 4.67 -3.25
N LEU A 57 10.11 3.60 -2.44
CA LEU A 57 9.28 2.41 -2.66
C LEU A 57 7.79 2.76 -2.60
N LEU A 58 7.40 3.58 -1.62
CA LEU A 58 6.01 4.02 -1.47
C LEU A 58 5.56 4.88 -2.65
N ASN A 59 6.42 5.77 -3.16
CA ASN A 59 6.11 6.60 -4.32
C ASN A 59 6.03 5.77 -5.62
N ASP A 60 6.93 4.81 -5.81
CA ASP A 60 6.89 3.90 -6.96
C ASP A 60 5.64 3.01 -6.92
N PHE A 61 5.32 2.45 -5.75
CA PHE A 61 4.05 1.75 -5.54
C PHE A 61 2.85 2.64 -5.84
N ALA A 62 2.83 3.89 -5.37
CA ALA A 62 1.75 4.82 -5.66
C ALA A 62 1.60 5.08 -7.16
N ASP A 63 2.71 5.26 -7.89
CA ASP A 63 2.70 5.51 -9.32
C ASP A 63 2.17 4.29 -10.10
N GLN A 64 2.64 3.09 -9.76
CA GLN A 64 2.18 1.83 -10.37
C GLN A 64 0.71 1.54 -10.06
N ALA A 65 0.34 1.61 -8.78
CA ALA A 65 -1.03 1.39 -8.33
C ALA A 65 -2.00 2.42 -8.89
N SER A 66 -1.55 3.66 -9.11
CA SER A 66 -2.36 4.66 -9.78
C SER A 66 -2.71 4.23 -11.20
N LYS A 67 -1.82 3.61 -11.97
CA LYS A 67 -2.11 3.23 -13.36
C LYS A 67 -3.14 2.09 -13.50
N LEU A 68 -3.46 1.41 -12.40
CA LEU A 68 -4.42 0.29 -12.35
C LEU A 68 -5.82 0.72 -11.86
N LEU A 69 -5.97 1.99 -11.47
CA LEU A 69 -7.21 2.62 -11.02
C LEU A 69 -7.72 3.62 -12.06
#